data_AF-R0KXY2-F1
#
_entry.id   AF-R0KXY2-F1
#
_cell.length_a   1.000
_cell.length_b   1.000
_cell.length_c   1.000
_cell.angle_alpha   90.00
_cell.angle_beta   90.00
_cell.angle_gamma   90.00
#
_symmetry.space_group_name_H-M   'P 1'
#
loop_
_entity.id
_entity.type
_entity.pdbx_description
1 polymer ?
#
loop_
_entity_poly.entity_id
_entity_poly.type
_entity_poly.pdbx_seq_one_letter_code
_entity_poly.pdbx_strand_id
1 'polypeptide(L)'
;EKEKRECQAIVDGLRDTLDVRNATIESLQKVLGETEMLCSSLKKQMKFLEQQQEDNRSSKEEARRLRNKLKTMERIELLLQSQRPEVEEMIREMGVGQAAVEQLAVYCVSLKKEYENLKEARKVSSEMTEKLKKELFAANSKLQRTVSDLENTKEELKSTQKDLKNADKEILSLKKKIDILQDTLKVPSVTRETLSRLVFESPAPVELRHPKLHCPAHSDEINLDATFDVDTPENQPCKSLFSPAKRQKLDKKPPPVVNLAKKVLKETVENRADDLEDEALKGLLPAFIRNSVHSKKLTPGGLLGSHKNTGTV
;
A
#
# COMPACT_ATOMS: atom_id res chain seq x y z
N GLU A 1 51.60 57.64 30.73
CA GLU A 1 51.20 58.14 29.39
C GLU A 1 51.01 57.02 28.36
N LYS A 2 51.95 56.06 28.25
CA LYS A 2 51.83 54.87 27.37
C LYS A 2 50.57 54.04 27.64
N GLU A 3 50.32 53.70 28.90
CA GLU A 3 49.12 52.95 29.31
C GLU A 3 47.81 53.67 28.98
N LYS A 4 47.77 55.00 29.07
CA LYS A 4 46.59 55.80 28.70
C LYS A 4 46.29 55.70 27.20
N ARG A 5 47.33 55.71 26.35
CA ARG A 5 47.18 55.51 24.89
C ARG A 5 46.74 54.08 24.55
N GLU A 6 47.24 53.10 25.27
CA GLU A 6 46.85 51.70 25.09
C GLU A 6 45.39 51.46 25.52
N CYS A 7 44.97 51.98 26.67
CA CYS A 7 43.57 51.98 27.09
C CYS A 7 42.65 52.69 26.08
N GLN A 8 43.08 53.83 25.51
CA GLN A 8 42.31 54.53 24.48
C GLN A 8 42.15 53.70 23.21
N ALA A 9 43.22 53.05 22.74
CA ALA A 9 43.16 52.17 21.57
C ALA A 9 42.22 50.97 21.79
N ILE A 10 42.17 50.42 23.01
CA ILE A 10 41.22 49.37 23.38
C ILE A 10 39.79 49.91 23.33
N VAL A 11 39.53 51.09 23.89
CA VAL A 11 38.19 51.72 23.87
C VAL A 11 37.73 52.01 22.44
N ASP A 12 38.61 52.52 21.59
CA ASP A 12 38.30 52.80 20.18
C ASP A 12 38.01 51.49 19.42
N GLY A 13 38.83 50.45 19.62
CA GLY A 13 38.58 49.13 19.01
C GLY A 13 37.27 48.47 19.49
N LEU A 14 36.91 48.64 20.77
CA LEU A 14 35.62 48.19 21.30
C LEU A 14 34.45 48.97 20.68
N ARG A 15 34.61 50.28 20.44
CA ARG A 15 33.60 51.12 19.78
C ARG A 15 33.39 50.69 18.33
N ASP A 16 34.47 50.52 17.57
CA ASP A 16 34.39 50.04 16.19
C ASP A 16 33.71 48.67 16.12
N THR A 17 34.04 47.77 17.05
CA THR A 17 33.40 46.45 17.15
C THR A 17 31.89 46.58 17.46
N LEU A 18 31.51 47.51 18.34
CA LEU A 18 30.11 47.78 18.67
C LEU A 18 29.35 48.34 17.47
N ASP A 19 29.95 49.28 16.72
CA ASP A 19 29.32 49.88 15.54
C ASP A 19 29.11 48.84 14.43
N VAL A 20 30.09 47.96 14.17
CA VAL A 20 29.95 46.83 13.23
C VAL A 20 28.85 45.86 13.70
N ARG A 21 28.78 45.57 15.00
CA ARG A 21 27.72 44.73 15.59
C ARG A 21 26.35 45.36 15.40
N ASN A 22 26.20 46.66 15.66
CA ASN A 22 24.94 47.38 15.48
C ASN A 22 24.48 47.38 14.02
N ALA A 23 25.38 47.71 13.08
CA ALA A 23 25.07 47.66 11.65
C ALA A 23 24.66 46.24 11.19
N THR A 24 25.30 45.21 11.73
CA THR A 24 24.92 43.81 11.45
C THR A 24 23.53 43.50 11.99
N ILE A 25 23.21 43.93 13.22
CA ILE A 25 21.88 43.74 13.82
C ILE A 25 20.79 44.42 13.00
N GLU A 26 20.99 45.66 12.58
CA GLU A 26 20.03 46.39 11.73
C GLU A 26 19.81 45.69 10.38
N SER A 27 20.89 45.24 9.73
CA SER A 27 20.80 44.47 8.49
C SER A 27 20.03 43.16 8.69
N LEU A 28 20.29 42.43 9.78
CA LEU A 28 19.59 41.18 10.09
C LEU A 28 18.10 41.43 10.40
N GLN A 29 17.77 42.50 11.12
CA GLN A 29 16.39 42.88 11.39
C GLN A 29 15.62 43.22 10.11
N LYS A 30 16.26 43.92 9.17
CA LYS A 30 15.66 44.21 7.86
C LYS A 30 15.38 42.93 7.07
N VAL A 31 16.36 42.04 6.96
CA VAL A 31 16.19 40.75 6.28
C VAL A 31 15.09 39.92 6.96
N LEU A 32 15.05 39.89 8.29
CA LEU A 32 14.00 39.20 9.03
C LEU A 32 12.61 39.73 8.65
N GLY A 33 12.40 41.05 8.67
CA GLY A 33 11.11 41.66 8.27
C GLY A 33 10.72 41.35 6.82
N GLU A 34 11.67 41.38 5.89
CA GLU A 34 11.44 40.99 4.49
C GLU A 34 11.02 39.51 4.38
N THR A 35 11.68 38.62 5.13
CA THR A 35 11.31 37.20 5.15
C THR A 35 9.95 36.95 5.78
N GLU A 36 9.56 37.68 6.83
CA GLU A 36 8.23 37.59 7.46
C GLU A 36 7.11 38.02 6.51
N MET A 37 7.32 39.09 5.75
CA MET A 37 6.40 39.54 4.71
C MET A 37 6.26 38.50 3.60
N LEU A 38 7.37 37.91 3.14
CA LEU A 38 7.36 36.85 2.14
C LEU A 38 6.61 35.62 2.64
N CYS A 39 6.89 35.17 3.87
CA CYS A 39 6.19 34.05 4.51
C CYS A 39 4.67 34.33 4.61
N SER A 40 4.28 35.55 4.97
CA SER A 40 2.88 35.97 5.04
C SER A 40 2.19 35.95 3.67
N SER A 41 2.89 36.38 2.61
CA SER A 41 2.41 36.34 1.24
C SER A 41 2.23 34.90 0.74
N LEU A 42 3.27 34.06 0.90
CA LEU A 42 3.23 32.64 0.53
C LEU A 42 2.10 31.91 1.26
N LYS A 43 1.88 32.18 2.55
CA LYS A 43 0.76 31.59 3.31
C LYS A 43 -0.60 31.98 2.74
N LYS A 44 -0.78 33.22 2.26
CA LYS A 44 -2.02 33.65 1.59
C LYS A 44 -2.20 32.94 0.24
N GLN A 45 -1.12 32.82 -0.54
CA GLN A 45 -1.15 32.11 -1.82
C GLN A 45 -1.49 30.62 -1.63
N MET A 46 -0.89 29.96 -0.65
CA MET A 46 -1.20 28.56 -0.31
C MET A 46 -2.69 28.39 0.01
N LYS A 47 -3.25 29.25 0.87
CA LYS A 47 -4.69 29.21 1.20
C LYS A 47 -5.59 29.43 0.00
N PHE A 48 -5.23 30.36 -0.90
CA PHE A 48 -5.99 30.61 -2.12
C PHE A 48 -5.98 29.39 -3.05
N LEU A 49 -4.82 28.73 -3.20
CA LEU A 49 -4.69 27.51 -4.01
C LEU A 49 -5.45 26.33 -3.39
N GLU A 50 -5.41 26.17 -2.06
CA GLU A 50 -6.19 25.17 -1.34
C GLU A 50 -7.69 25.37 -1.58
N GLN A 51 -8.19 26.62 -1.47
CA GLN A 51 -9.58 26.95 -1.73
C GLN A 51 -9.97 26.66 -3.19
N GLN A 52 -9.16 27.09 -4.16
CA GLN A 52 -9.38 26.80 -5.58
C GLN A 52 -9.41 25.30 -5.87
N GLN A 53 -8.56 24.52 -5.19
CA GLN A 53 -8.54 23.07 -5.34
C GLN A 53 -9.83 22.43 -4.79
N GLU A 54 -10.34 22.90 -3.65
CA GLU A 54 -11.61 22.43 -3.08
C GLU A 54 -12.80 22.80 -3.97
N ASP A 55 -12.87 24.05 -4.45
CA ASP A 55 -13.94 24.51 -5.34
C ASP A 55 -13.95 23.72 -6.66
N ASN A 56 -12.77 23.47 -7.24
CA ASN A 56 -12.65 22.63 -8.43
C ASN A 56 -13.03 21.16 -8.15
N ARG A 57 -12.69 20.63 -6.98
CA ARG A 57 -13.06 19.26 -6.57
C ARG A 57 -14.57 19.13 -6.42
N SER A 58 -15.21 20.06 -5.72
CA SER A 58 -16.67 20.06 -5.52
C SER A 58 -17.44 20.25 -6.83
N SER A 59 -17.00 21.16 -7.70
CA SER A 59 -17.58 21.37 -9.04
C SER A 59 -17.47 20.12 -9.92
N LYS A 60 -16.29 19.46 -9.94
CA LYS A 60 -16.09 18.20 -10.67
C LYS A 60 -17.01 17.08 -10.16
N GLU A 61 -17.17 16.98 -8.84
CA GLU A 61 -18.05 15.99 -8.24
C GLU A 61 -19.53 16.23 -8.59
N GLU A 62 -19.96 17.50 -8.61
CA GLU A 62 -21.29 17.87 -9.06
C GLU A 62 -21.52 17.57 -10.54
N ALA A 63 -20.57 17.92 -11.41
CA ALA A 63 -20.63 17.59 -12.83
C ALA A 63 -20.69 16.07 -13.07
N ARG A 64 -19.98 15.27 -12.26
CA ARG A 64 -20.08 13.80 -12.29
C ARG A 64 -21.46 13.33 -11.87
N ARG A 65 -21.99 13.85 -10.76
CA ARG A 65 -23.34 13.52 -10.26
C ARG A 65 -24.43 13.83 -11.29
N LEU A 66 -24.38 15.00 -11.89
CA LEU A 66 -25.35 15.44 -12.91
C LEU A 66 -25.27 14.58 -14.18
N ARG A 67 -24.06 14.28 -14.67
CA ARG A 67 -23.87 13.36 -15.81
C ARG A 67 -24.46 11.98 -15.54
N ASN A 68 -24.27 11.44 -14.34
CA ASN A 68 -24.84 10.15 -13.96
C ASN A 68 -26.37 10.19 -13.90
N LYS A 69 -26.94 11.28 -13.36
CA LYS A 69 -28.40 11.50 -13.35
C LYS A 69 -28.96 11.59 -14.77
N LEU A 70 -28.31 12.34 -15.65
CA LEU A 70 -28.70 12.47 -17.06
C LEU A 70 -28.70 11.12 -17.77
N LYS A 71 -27.60 10.35 -17.67
CA LYS A 71 -27.52 8.99 -18.23
C LYS A 71 -28.63 8.08 -17.70
N THR A 72 -29.02 8.23 -16.44
CA THR A 72 -30.12 7.45 -15.85
C THR A 72 -31.46 7.84 -16.47
N MET A 73 -31.71 9.14 -16.64
CA MET A 73 -32.94 9.64 -17.29
C MET A 73 -33.02 9.22 -18.75
N GLU A 74 -31.92 9.33 -19.50
CA GLU A 74 -31.83 8.90 -20.91
C GLU A 74 -32.13 7.39 -21.06
N ARG A 75 -31.61 6.56 -20.14
CA ARG A 75 -31.92 5.12 -20.12
C ARG A 75 -33.39 4.83 -19.84
N ILE A 76 -34.00 5.58 -18.92
CA ILE A 76 -35.43 5.45 -18.60
C ILE A 76 -36.28 5.88 -19.80
N GLU A 77 -35.94 7.00 -20.44
CA GLU A 77 -36.64 7.48 -21.63
C GLU A 77 -36.58 6.45 -22.76
N LEU A 78 -35.40 5.88 -23.02
CA LEU A 78 -35.24 4.82 -24.01
C LEU A 78 -36.17 3.62 -23.72
N LEU A 79 -36.24 3.18 -22.47
CA LEU A 79 -37.11 2.07 -22.06
C LEU A 79 -38.58 2.41 -22.31
N LEU A 80 -39.03 3.59 -21.88
CA LEU A 80 -40.42 4.03 -22.06
C LEU A 80 -40.80 4.14 -23.54
N GLN A 81 -39.92 4.71 -24.37
CA GLN A 81 -40.16 4.81 -25.81
C GLN A 81 -40.21 3.43 -26.48
N SER A 82 -39.36 2.49 -26.05
CA SER A 82 -39.34 1.13 -26.61
C SER A 82 -40.61 0.34 -26.34
N GLN A 83 -41.25 0.53 -25.17
CA GLN A 83 -42.47 -0.20 -24.77
C GLN A 83 -43.76 0.51 -25.19
N ARG A 84 -43.71 1.81 -25.49
CA ARG A 84 -44.86 2.61 -25.90
C ARG A 84 -45.72 1.98 -27.02
N PRO A 85 -45.15 1.52 -28.16
CA PRO A 85 -45.98 0.98 -29.24
C PRO A 85 -46.72 -0.30 -28.84
N GLU A 86 -46.11 -1.17 -28.04
CA GLU A 86 -46.71 -2.41 -27.54
C GLU A 86 -47.88 -2.11 -26.60
N VAL A 87 -47.72 -1.13 -25.70
CA VAL A 87 -48.81 -0.69 -24.81
C VAL A 87 -49.95 -0.05 -25.60
N GLU A 88 -49.63 0.77 -26.61
CA GLU A 88 -50.64 1.37 -27.49
C GLU A 88 -51.40 0.32 -28.32
N GLU A 89 -50.74 -0.76 -28.75
CA GLU A 89 -51.37 -1.90 -29.42
C GLU A 89 -52.29 -2.67 -28.47
N MET A 90 -51.82 -3.01 -27.26
CA MET A 90 -52.62 -3.65 -26.23
C MET A 90 -53.88 -2.84 -25.89
N ILE A 91 -53.78 -1.51 -25.78
CA ILE A 91 -54.94 -0.64 -25.54
C ILE A 91 -55.93 -0.69 -26.71
N ARG A 92 -55.44 -0.70 -27.95
CA ARG A 92 -56.31 -0.83 -29.14
C ARG A 92 -57.02 -2.18 -29.16
N GLU A 93 -56.34 -3.27 -28.83
CA GLU A 93 -56.91 -4.62 -28.76
C GLU A 93 -57.96 -4.78 -27.66
N MET A 94 -57.72 -4.18 -26.48
CA MET A 94 -58.66 -4.22 -25.36
C MET A 94 -59.98 -3.50 -25.71
N GLY A 95 -59.94 -2.51 -26.59
CA GLY A 95 -61.11 -1.76 -27.05
C GLY A 95 -61.64 -0.75 -26.02
N VAL A 96 -62.89 -0.34 -26.19
CA VAL A 96 -63.55 0.68 -25.34
C VAL A 96 -64.75 0.10 -24.61
N GLY A 97 -64.97 0.51 -23.35
CA GLY A 97 -66.13 0.10 -22.54
C GLY A 97 -65.75 -0.39 -21.15
N GLN A 98 -66.78 -0.70 -20.33
CA GLN A 98 -66.60 -1.07 -18.92
C GLN A 98 -65.73 -2.32 -18.73
N ALA A 99 -65.94 -3.36 -19.54
CA ALA A 99 -65.16 -4.59 -19.46
C ALA A 99 -63.66 -4.36 -19.78
N ALA A 100 -63.35 -3.50 -20.76
CA ALA A 100 -61.98 -3.15 -21.10
C ALA A 100 -61.29 -2.39 -19.95
N VAL A 101 -62.03 -1.50 -19.28
CA VAL A 101 -61.55 -0.77 -18.09
C VAL A 101 -61.25 -1.72 -16.93
N GLU A 102 -62.15 -2.67 -16.66
CA GLU A 102 -61.95 -3.68 -15.61
C GLU A 102 -60.73 -4.57 -15.87
N GLN A 103 -60.54 -5.02 -17.11
CA GLN A 103 -59.37 -5.82 -17.50
C GLN A 103 -58.06 -5.02 -17.36
N LEU A 104 -58.04 -3.76 -17.80
CA LEU A 104 -56.87 -2.89 -17.65
C LEU A 104 -56.55 -2.63 -16.17
N ALA A 105 -57.58 -2.46 -15.33
CA ALA A 105 -57.40 -2.30 -13.90
C ALA A 105 -56.77 -3.55 -13.26
N VAL A 106 -57.25 -4.75 -13.61
CA VAL A 106 -56.67 -6.02 -13.15
C VAL A 106 -55.21 -6.14 -13.59
N TYR A 107 -54.92 -5.82 -14.86
CA TYR A 107 -53.55 -5.83 -15.39
C TYR A 107 -52.62 -4.88 -14.60
N CYS A 108 -53.04 -3.63 -14.38
CA CYS A 108 -52.29 -2.65 -13.60
C CYS A 108 -52.03 -3.11 -12.15
N VAL A 109 -53.02 -3.73 -11.50
CA VAL A 109 -52.86 -4.27 -10.14
C VAL A 109 -51.85 -5.42 -10.12
N SER A 110 -51.93 -6.34 -11.08
CA SER A 110 -50.97 -7.44 -11.23
C SER A 110 -49.55 -6.93 -11.50
N LEU A 111 -49.37 -5.98 -12.42
CA LEU A 111 -48.07 -5.37 -12.71
C LEU A 111 -47.49 -4.66 -11.48
N LYS A 112 -48.31 -3.93 -10.72
CA LYS A 112 -47.88 -3.28 -9.48
C LYS A 112 -47.38 -4.30 -8.45
N LYS A 113 -48.07 -5.43 -8.31
CA LYS A 113 -47.65 -6.51 -7.40
C LYS A 113 -46.32 -7.12 -7.82
N GLU A 114 -46.16 -7.44 -9.10
CA GLU A 114 -44.89 -7.98 -9.63
C GLU A 114 -43.74 -6.98 -9.51
N TYR A 115 -44.00 -5.68 -9.71
CA TYR A 115 -42.99 -4.64 -9.51
C TYR A 115 -42.50 -4.58 -8.05
N GLU A 116 -43.41 -4.60 -7.07
CA GLU A 116 -43.01 -4.60 -5.66
C GLU A 116 -42.24 -5.87 -5.29
N ASN A 117 -42.65 -7.04 -5.80
CA ASN A 117 -41.89 -8.29 -5.63
C ASN A 117 -40.45 -8.15 -6.20
N LEU A 118 -40.32 -7.62 -7.42
CA LEU A 118 -39.02 -7.44 -8.07
C LEU A 118 -38.14 -6.42 -7.32
N LYS A 119 -38.75 -5.36 -6.80
CA LYS A 119 -38.08 -4.34 -5.97
C LYS A 119 -37.54 -4.94 -4.67
N GLU A 120 -38.31 -5.79 -4.00
CA GLU A 120 -37.86 -6.52 -2.81
C GLU A 120 -36.74 -7.50 -3.14
N ALA A 121 -36.88 -8.30 -4.21
CA ALA A 121 -35.84 -9.21 -4.68
C ALA A 121 -34.53 -8.47 -5.04
N ARG A 122 -34.64 -7.30 -5.68
CA ARG A 122 -33.50 -6.43 -5.98
C ARG A 122 -32.84 -5.91 -4.70
N LYS A 123 -33.62 -5.52 -3.68
CA LYS A 123 -33.11 -5.08 -2.38
C LYS A 123 -32.28 -6.19 -1.72
N VAL A 124 -32.83 -7.40 -1.64
CA VAL A 124 -32.12 -8.57 -1.08
C VAL A 124 -30.85 -8.89 -1.88
N SER A 125 -30.92 -8.85 -3.21
CA SER A 125 -29.74 -9.05 -4.08
C SER A 125 -28.66 -7.98 -3.87
N SER A 126 -29.05 -6.72 -3.68
CA SER A 126 -28.12 -5.62 -3.39
C SER A 126 -27.44 -5.80 -2.02
N GLU A 127 -28.19 -6.16 -0.99
CA GLU A 127 -27.65 -6.42 0.36
C GLU A 127 -26.64 -7.57 0.34
N MET A 128 -26.94 -8.65 -0.39
CA MET A 128 -26.01 -9.77 -0.58
C MET A 128 -24.75 -9.35 -1.35
N THR A 129 -24.88 -8.52 -2.38
CA THR A 129 -23.74 -8.01 -3.15
C THR A 129 -22.82 -7.16 -2.27
N GLU A 130 -23.37 -6.29 -1.42
CA GLU A 130 -22.59 -5.50 -0.47
C GLU A 130 -21.90 -6.36 0.59
N LYS A 131 -22.56 -7.44 1.05
CA LYS A 131 -21.93 -8.43 1.94
C LYS A 131 -20.73 -9.10 1.26
N LEU A 132 -20.88 -9.57 0.03
CA LEU A 132 -19.79 -10.19 -0.73
C LEU A 132 -18.64 -9.22 -1.00
N LYS A 133 -18.92 -7.93 -1.28
CA LYS A 133 -17.87 -6.91 -1.41
C LYS A 133 -17.05 -6.74 -0.14
N LYS A 134 -17.70 -6.71 1.03
CA LYS A 134 -17.02 -6.62 2.33
C LYS A 134 -16.15 -7.86 2.59
N GLU A 135 -16.68 -9.05 2.31
CA GLU A 135 -15.93 -10.31 2.43
C GLU A 135 -14.72 -10.35 1.48
N LEU A 136 -14.89 -9.91 0.23
CA LEU A 136 -13.81 -9.79 -0.75
C LEU A 136 -12.73 -8.81 -0.28
N PHE A 137 -13.12 -7.64 0.23
CA PHE A 137 -12.17 -6.68 0.77
C PHE A 137 -11.37 -7.26 1.94
N ALA A 138 -12.05 -7.91 2.90
CA ALA A 138 -11.39 -8.56 4.03
C ALA A 138 -10.42 -9.67 3.59
N ALA A 139 -10.83 -10.49 2.62
CA ALA A 139 -9.98 -11.53 2.03
C ALA A 139 -8.76 -10.92 1.32
N ASN A 140 -8.95 -9.84 0.56
CA ASN A 140 -7.87 -9.16 -0.15
C ASN A 140 -6.87 -8.50 0.81
N SER A 141 -7.35 -7.83 1.86
CA SER A 141 -6.46 -7.26 2.90
C SER A 141 -5.71 -8.34 3.69
N LYS A 142 -6.32 -9.52 3.88
CA LYS A 142 -5.62 -10.67 4.46
C LYS A 142 -4.53 -11.19 3.51
N LEU A 143 -4.87 -11.34 2.23
CA LEU A 143 -3.92 -11.77 1.20
C LEU A 143 -2.72 -10.82 1.11
N GLN A 144 -2.94 -9.51 1.05
CA GLN A 144 -1.87 -8.51 0.98
C GLN A 144 -0.90 -8.60 2.17
N ARG A 145 -1.43 -8.78 3.38
CA ARG A 145 -0.59 -9.01 4.59
C ARG A 145 0.24 -10.27 4.45
N THR A 146 -0.38 -11.40 4.09
CA THR A 146 0.35 -12.66 3.93
C THR A 146 1.41 -12.61 2.82
N VAL A 147 1.16 -11.86 1.74
CA VAL A 147 2.15 -11.64 0.67
C VAL A 147 3.33 -10.81 1.17
N SER A 148 3.07 -9.76 1.96
CA SER A 148 4.12 -8.91 2.54
C SER A 148 4.97 -9.70 3.55
N ASP A 149 4.33 -10.48 4.42
CA ASP A 149 5.02 -11.36 5.37
C ASP A 149 5.88 -12.42 4.64
N LEU A 150 5.39 -12.96 3.53
CA LEU A 150 6.14 -13.91 2.71
C LEU A 150 7.37 -13.25 2.07
N GLU A 151 7.27 -12.01 1.59
CA GLU A 151 8.45 -11.32 1.03
C GLU A 151 9.48 -11.00 2.12
N ASN A 152 9.05 -10.55 3.31
CA ASN A 152 9.94 -10.33 4.46
C ASN A 152 10.70 -11.60 4.85
N THR A 153 10.00 -12.72 5.01
CA THR A 153 10.63 -14.02 5.35
C THR A 153 11.57 -14.52 4.25
N LYS A 154 11.28 -14.21 2.99
CA LYS A 154 12.17 -14.51 1.86
C LYS A 154 13.44 -13.65 1.87
N GLU A 155 13.36 -12.39 2.30
CA GLU A 155 14.55 -11.54 2.49
C GLU A 155 15.40 -12.00 3.67
N GLU A 156 14.79 -12.35 4.80
CA GLU A 156 15.45 -12.96 5.95
C GLU A 156 16.13 -14.30 5.58
N LEU A 157 15.48 -15.11 4.74
CA LEU A 157 16.07 -16.34 4.23
C LEU A 157 17.32 -16.05 3.36
N LYS A 158 17.30 -14.99 2.56
CA LYS A 158 18.48 -14.60 1.75
C LYS A 158 19.63 -14.08 2.62
N SER A 159 19.34 -13.31 3.66
CA SER A 159 20.38 -12.81 4.58
C SER A 159 21.01 -13.96 5.36
N THR A 160 20.20 -14.83 5.96
CA THR A 160 20.68 -16.03 6.68
C THR A 160 21.46 -16.98 5.75
N GLN A 161 21.05 -17.13 4.49
CA GLN A 161 21.81 -17.90 3.50
C GLN A 161 23.18 -17.27 3.20
N LYS A 162 23.28 -15.94 3.17
CA LYS A 162 24.56 -15.23 2.99
C LYS A 162 25.48 -15.45 4.18
N ASP A 163 24.94 -15.36 5.39
CA ASP A 163 25.69 -15.57 6.63
C ASP A 163 26.21 -17.01 6.73
N LEU A 164 25.38 -17.99 6.38
CA LEU A 164 25.80 -19.39 6.29
C LEU A 164 26.99 -19.58 5.32
N LYS A 165 26.92 -18.98 4.12
CA LYS A 165 28.04 -19.04 3.15
C LYS A 165 29.30 -18.36 3.66
N ASN A 166 29.18 -17.31 4.47
CA ASN A 166 30.33 -16.65 5.07
C ASN A 166 30.96 -17.52 6.16
N ALA A 167 30.14 -18.13 7.02
CA ALA A 167 30.59 -19.09 8.01
C ALA A 167 31.31 -20.29 7.35
N ASP A 168 30.79 -20.81 6.23
CA ASP A 168 31.45 -21.88 5.47
C ASP A 168 32.84 -21.47 4.95
N LYS A 169 32.99 -20.22 4.47
CA LYS A 169 34.30 -19.69 4.04
C LYS A 169 35.27 -19.57 5.21
N GLU A 170 34.80 -19.12 6.37
CA GLU A 170 35.61 -19.03 7.58
C GLU A 170 36.05 -20.42 8.06
N ILE A 171 35.12 -21.39 8.12
CA ILE A 171 35.43 -22.79 8.45
C ILE A 171 36.50 -23.33 7.49
N LEU A 172 36.37 -23.09 6.18
CA LEU A 172 37.35 -23.55 5.19
C LEU A 172 38.71 -22.86 5.36
N SER A 173 38.73 -21.58 5.69
CA SER A 173 39.96 -20.82 5.99
C SER A 173 40.65 -21.34 7.25
N LEU A 174 39.89 -21.58 8.31
CA LEU A 174 40.40 -22.14 9.57
C LEU A 174 40.92 -23.57 9.37
N LYS A 175 40.21 -24.41 8.60
CA LYS A 175 40.72 -25.74 8.21
C LYS A 175 42.06 -25.65 7.50
N LYS A 176 42.21 -24.77 6.49
CA LYS A 176 43.51 -24.55 5.82
C LYS A 176 44.61 -24.08 6.76
N LYS A 177 44.31 -23.16 7.69
CA LYS A 177 45.27 -22.71 8.71
C LYS A 177 45.69 -23.86 9.61
N ILE A 178 44.73 -24.68 10.05
CA ILE A 178 45.00 -25.88 10.85
C ILE A 178 45.89 -26.85 10.06
N ASP A 179 45.60 -27.10 8.78
CA ASP A 179 46.41 -27.98 7.93
C ASP A 179 47.87 -27.48 7.80
N ILE A 180 48.07 -26.18 7.53
CA ILE A 180 49.42 -25.57 7.46
C ILE A 180 50.15 -25.69 8.81
N LEU A 181 49.47 -25.43 9.92
CA LEU A 181 50.05 -25.55 11.26
C LEU A 181 50.43 -27.01 11.55
N GLN A 182 49.56 -27.96 11.19
CA GLN A 182 49.85 -29.39 11.31
C GLN A 182 51.05 -29.80 10.46
N ASP A 183 51.17 -29.31 9.22
CA ASP A 183 52.28 -29.61 8.32
C ASP A 183 53.60 -28.98 8.79
N THR A 184 53.57 -27.76 9.33
CA THR A 184 54.74 -27.12 9.95
C THR A 184 55.25 -27.94 11.14
N LEU A 185 54.34 -28.53 11.92
CA LEU A 185 54.70 -29.42 13.02
C LEU A 185 55.27 -30.78 12.56
N LYS A 186 55.12 -31.16 11.29
CA LYS A 186 55.66 -32.40 10.68
C LYS A 186 57.09 -32.25 10.12
N VAL A 187 57.71 -31.06 10.13
CA VAL A 187 59.08 -30.81 9.62
C VAL A 187 60.14 -31.42 10.57
N PRO A 188 61.30 -31.93 10.10
CA PRO A 188 62.19 -32.81 10.89
C PRO A 188 62.67 -32.25 12.22
N SER A 189 62.73 -33.15 13.21
CA SER A 189 62.89 -32.96 14.66
C SER A 189 63.97 -31.96 15.11
N VAL A 190 65.04 -31.78 14.34
CA VAL A 190 66.18 -30.92 14.69
C VAL A 190 65.72 -29.47 14.89
N THR A 191 64.82 -28.96 14.06
CA THR A 191 64.31 -27.57 14.13
C THR A 191 63.26 -27.38 15.22
N ARG A 192 62.54 -28.44 15.60
CA ARG A 192 61.49 -28.42 16.63
C ARG A 192 62.08 -28.20 18.01
N GLU A 193 63.20 -28.85 18.31
CA GLU A 193 63.92 -28.62 19.57
C GLU A 193 64.47 -27.19 19.66
N THR A 194 65.01 -26.65 18.57
CA THR A 194 65.58 -25.28 18.57
C THR A 194 64.51 -24.21 18.77
N LEU A 195 63.35 -24.33 18.10
CA LEU A 195 62.23 -23.41 18.28
C LEU A 195 61.58 -23.56 19.66
N SER A 196 61.46 -24.78 20.17
CA SER A 196 61.00 -25.01 21.55
C SER A 196 61.93 -24.34 22.55
N ARG A 197 63.26 -24.46 22.41
CA ARG A 197 64.21 -23.76 23.28
C ARG A 197 64.06 -22.24 23.18
N LEU A 198 63.93 -21.66 21.98
CA LEU A 198 63.78 -20.21 21.82
C LEU A 198 62.52 -19.64 22.51
N VAL A 199 61.41 -20.38 22.48
CA VAL A 199 60.14 -19.95 23.10
C VAL A 199 60.14 -20.18 24.62
N PHE A 200 60.79 -21.24 25.12
CA PHE A 200 60.83 -21.56 26.56
C PHE A 200 62.01 -20.94 27.31
N GLU A 201 63.07 -20.52 26.62
CA GLU A 201 64.31 -19.99 27.21
C GLU A 201 64.45 -18.47 27.04
N SER A 202 63.50 -17.80 26.37
CA SER A 202 63.35 -16.35 26.45
C SER A 202 62.86 -15.99 27.85
N PRO A 203 63.64 -15.29 28.69
CA PRO A 203 63.14 -14.80 29.96
C PRO A 203 61.99 -13.82 29.66
N ALA A 204 60.76 -14.19 30.06
CA ALA A 204 59.67 -13.23 30.09
C ALA A 204 60.13 -12.05 30.96
N PRO A 205 59.97 -10.78 30.54
CA PRO A 205 60.29 -9.65 31.38
C PRO A 205 59.46 -9.73 32.66
N VAL A 206 60.10 -10.11 33.76
CA VAL A 206 59.57 -9.87 35.10
C VAL A 206 59.60 -8.37 35.29
N GLU A 207 58.43 -7.79 35.51
CA GLU A 207 58.10 -6.35 35.60
C GLU A 207 57.66 -5.69 34.28
N LEU A 208 56.50 -6.13 33.76
CA LEU A 208 55.66 -5.22 32.98
C LEU A 208 55.17 -4.10 33.90
N ARG A 209 55.88 -2.96 33.91
CA ARG A 209 55.33 -1.73 34.46
C ARG A 209 54.02 -1.42 33.74
N HIS A 210 52.97 -1.19 34.52
CA HIS A 210 51.67 -0.71 34.08
C HIS A 210 51.87 0.41 33.03
N PRO A 211 51.24 0.32 31.84
CA PRO A 211 51.33 1.40 30.86
C PRO A 211 50.84 2.68 31.52
N LYS A 212 51.71 3.67 31.65
CA LYS A 212 51.29 5.02 32.03
C LYS A 212 50.55 5.61 30.84
N LEU A 213 49.23 5.46 30.84
CA LEU A 213 48.37 6.22 29.94
C LEU A 213 48.52 7.69 30.33
N HIS A 214 49.07 8.49 29.42
CA HIS A 214 49.19 9.93 29.59
C HIS A 214 47.77 10.53 29.53
N CYS A 215 47.28 11.11 30.62
CA CYS A 215 46.06 11.91 30.61
C CYS A 215 46.33 13.23 29.87
N PRO A 216 45.57 13.59 28.81
CA PRO A 216 45.60 14.93 28.25
C PRO A 216 45.11 15.95 29.29
N ALA A 217 45.68 17.16 29.30
CA ALA A 217 45.47 18.16 30.35
C ALA A 217 44.02 18.69 30.50
N HIS A 218 43.08 18.25 29.65
CA HIS A 218 41.68 18.66 29.67
C HIS A 218 40.75 17.48 29.35
N SER A 219 40.50 16.62 30.33
CA SER A 219 39.35 15.71 30.30
C SER A 219 38.71 15.67 31.68
N ASP A 220 37.47 16.13 31.78
CA ASP A 220 36.64 15.94 32.97
C ASP A 220 36.54 14.43 33.28
N GLU A 221 36.81 14.09 34.53
CA GLU A 221 37.06 12.75 35.03
C GLU A 221 35.87 11.80 34.81
N ILE A 222 36.08 10.70 34.07
CA ILE A 222 35.26 9.49 34.23
C ILE A 222 36.02 8.58 35.21
N ASN A 223 35.59 8.60 36.47
CA ASN A 223 36.09 7.69 37.48
C ASN A 223 35.48 6.30 37.24
N LEU A 224 36.27 5.36 36.74
CA LEU A 224 35.85 3.97 36.49
C LEU A 224 35.67 3.14 37.77
N ASP A 225 36.07 3.68 38.93
CA ASP A 225 35.83 3.07 40.25
C ASP A 225 34.58 3.65 40.94
N ALA A 226 33.84 4.54 40.27
CA ALA A 226 32.56 5.03 40.76
C ALA A 226 31.52 3.89 40.72
N THR A 227 31.32 3.26 41.86
CA THR A 227 30.22 2.30 42.05
C THR A 227 28.93 3.10 42.15
N PHE A 228 28.14 3.11 41.08
CA PHE A 228 26.79 3.69 41.10
C PHE A 228 25.84 2.64 41.66
N ASP A 229 25.32 2.87 42.86
CA ASP A 229 24.21 2.12 43.41
C ASP A 229 22.92 2.59 42.72
N VAL A 230 22.53 1.88 41.68
CA VAL A 230 21.29 2.13 40.95
C VAL A 230 20.26 1.10 41.42
N ASP A 231 19.24 1.57 42.15
CA ASP A 231 18.08 0.77 42.53
C ASP A 231 17.45 0.16 41.27
N THR A 232 17.69 -1.15 41.09
CA THR A 232 17.13 -1.93 40.00
C THR A 232 15.78 -2.48 40.47
N PRO A 233 14.65 -2.21 39.80
CA PRO A 233 13.35 -2.73 40.21
C PRO A 233 13.35 -4.27 40.18
N GLU A 234 12.81 -4.89 41.23
CA GLU A 234 12.76 -6.36 41.39
C GLU A 234 12.13 -7.05 40.16
N ASN A 235 12.90 -7.97 39.55
CA ASN A 235 12.35 -8.92 38.58
C ASN A 235 11.49 -9.95 39.31
N GLN A 236 10.18 -9.82 39.14
CA GLN A 236 9.20 -10.81 39.56
C GLN A 236 9.45 -12.13 38.79
N PRO A 237 9.64 -13.29 39.47
CA PRO A 237 9.83 -14.55 38.79
C PRO A 237 8.51 -15.03 38.18
N CYS A 238 8.47 -15.04 36.84
CA CYS A 238 7.36 -15.60 36.07
C CYS A 238 7.30 -17.12 36.31
N LYS A 239 6.26 -17.56 37.03
CA LYS A 239 5.95 -18.97 37.26
C LYS A 239 5.65 -19.65 35.93
N SER A 240 6.43 -20.67 35.60
CA SER A 240 6.14 -21.61 34.51
C SER A 240 4.97 -22.53 34.92
N LEU A 241 3.83 -22.38 34.25
CA LEU A 241 2.76 -23.38 34.28
C LEU A 241 2.88 -24.22 33.00
N PHE A 242 3.53 -25.37 33.14
CA PHE A 242 3.40 -26.46 32.18
C PHE A 242 1.96 -27.01 32.23
N SER A 243 1.29 -27.05 31.08
CA SER A 243 0.16 -27.95 30.85
C SER A 243 0.35 -28.67 29.52
N PRO A 244 0.02 -29.97 29.40
CA PRO A 244 0.37 -30.76 28.21
C PRO A 244 -0.69 -30.61 27.12
N ALA A 245 -0.28 -30.19 25.93
CA ALA A 245 -1.13 -30.16 24.75
C ALA A 245 -1.26 -31.56 24.11
N LYS A 246 -2.52 -31.94 23.87
CA LYS A 246 -3.00 -33.19 23.29
C LYS A 246 -2.63 -33.25 21.80
N ARG A 247 -2.00 -34.35 21.37
CA ARG A 247 -1.67 -34.62 19.95
C ARG A 247 -2.94 -34.88 19.13
N GLN A 248 -3.08 -34.20 17.99
CA GLN A 248 -4.06 -34.58 16.95
C GLN A 248 -3.30 -34.98 15.68
N LYS A 249 -3.64 -36.17 15.16
CA LYS A 249 -2.98 -36.85 14.05
C LYS A 249 -3.33 -36.18 12.71
N LEU A 250 -2.31 -36.08 11.85
CA LEU A 250 -2.41 -35.67 10.44
C LEU A 250 -2.71 -36.92 9.60
N ASP A 251 -3.76 -36.91 8.79
CA ASP A 251 -3.99 -37.90 7.73
C ASP A 251 -3.80 -37.24 6.34
N LYS A 252 -3.25 -38.01 5.40
CA LYS A 252 -2.73 -37.57 4.10
C LYS A 252 -3.65 -38.02 2.96
N LYS A 253 -3.94 -37.14 2.00
CA LYS A 253 -3.85 -37.42 0.53
C LYS A 253 -4.07 -36.14 -0.33
N PRO A 254 -3.33 -35.96 -1.44
CA PRO A 254 -3.47 -34.81 -2.35
C PRO A 254 -4.17 -35.16 -3.69
N PRO A 255 -4.63 -34.17 -4.46
CA PRO A 255 -4.46 -34.21 -5.92
C PRO A 255 -4.15 -32.78 -6.51
N PRO A 256 -4.03 -32.58 -7.84
CA PRO A 256 -2.73 -32.46 -8.51
C PRO A 256 -2.48 -31.09 -9.14
N VAL A 257 -1.20 -30.87 -9.44
CA VAL A 257 -0.61 -29.73 -10.14
C VAL A 257 -1.06 -29.70 -11.61
N VAL A 258 -1.45 -28.51 -12.11
CA VAL A 258 -1.33 -28.17 -13.53
C VAL A 258 -0.62 -26.82 -13.64
N ASN A 259 0.59 -26.87 -14.19
CA ASN A 259 1.33 -25.70 -14.66
C ASN A 259 0.77 -25.29 -16.03
N LEU A 260 0.49 -24.00 -16.23
CA LEU A 260 0.56 -23.41 -17.56
C LEU A 260 1.25 -22.05 -17.49
N ALA A 261 2.42 -22.01 -18.10
CA ALA A 261 3.30 -20.87 -18.20
C ALA A 261 2.92 -19.94 -19.37
N LYS A 262 3.61 -18.78 -19.40
CA LYS A 262 3.79 -17.79 -20.50
C LYS A 262 2.78 -16.63 -20.43
N LYS A 263 3.14 -15.35 -20.58
CA LYS A 263 4.35 -14.71 -21.16
C LYS A 263 4.34 -13.20 -20.82
N VAL A 264 5.53 -12.67 -20.56
CA VAL A 264 6.12 -11.41 -21.08
C VAL A 264 5.43 -10.07 -20.79
N LEU A 265 6.11 -9.36 -19.90
CA LEU A 265 6.23 -7.92 -19.73
C LEU A 265 6.57 -7.20 -21.05
N LYS A 266 5.76 -6.20 -21.44
CA LYS A 266 6.26 -5.06 -22.20
C LYS A 266 5.44 -3.81 -21.83
N GLU A 267 6.17 -2.87 -21.24
CA GLU A 267 5.76 -1.54 -20.84
C GLU A 267 5.75 -0.61 -22.05
N THR A 268 4.64 0.12 -22.29
CA THR A 268 4.67 1.51 -22.81
C THR A 268 3.30 2.20 -22.71
N VAL A 269 3.33 3.43 -22.19
CA VAL A 269 2.44 4.60 -22.41
C VAL A 269 1.04 4.63 -21.78
N GLU A 270 0.93 5.47 -20.74
CA GLU A 270 -0.02 6.59 -20.56
C GLU A 270 -1.46 6.52 -21.11
N ASN A 271 -2.40 6.84 -20.20
CA ASN A 271 -3.73 7.44 -20.42
C ASN A 271 -4.81 6.64 -21.17
N ARG A 272 -5.66 5.91 -20.42
CA ARG A 272 -7.14 5.78 -20.53
C ARG A 272 -7.61 4.48 -19.87
N ALA A 273 -8.11 4.55 -18.64
CA ALA A 273 -8.56 3.38 -17.88
C ALA A 273 -10.05 3.39 -17.49
N ASP A 274 -10.87 4.28 -18.06
CA ASP A 274 -12.30 4.38 -17.67
C ASP A 274 -13.28 3.72 -18.68
N ASP A 275 -12.80 3.16 -19.79
CA ASP A 275 -13.67 2.64 -20.88
C ASP A 275 -13.66 1.10 -21.01
N LEU A 276 -12.86 0.40 -20.20
CA LEU A 276 -12.69 -1.06 -20.29
C LEU A 276 -13.58 -1.87 -19.32
N GLU A 277 -14.17 -1.23 -18.30
CA GLU A 277 -15.02 -1.94 -17.35
C GLU A 277 -16.45 -2.20 -17.88
N ASP A 278 -16.91 -1.40 -18.86
CA ASP A 278 -18.29 -1.51 -19.38
C ASP A 278 -18.46 -2.69 -20.37
N GLU A 279 -17.38 -3.17 -20.98
CA GLU A 279 -17.40 -4.40 -21.81
C GLU A 279 -17.31 -5.69 -20.97
N ALA A 280 -16.62 -5.66 -19.82
CA ALA A 280 -16.53 -6.81 -18.93
C ALA A 280 -17.87 -7.14 -18.24
N LEU A 281 -18.72 -6.13 -18.01
CA LEU A 281 -20.03 -6.30 -17.38
C LEU A 281 -21.13 -6.78 -18.34
N LYS A 282 -20.94 -6.67 -19.66
CA LYS A 282 -21.88 -7.21 -20.67
C LYS A 282 -21.98 -8.74 -20.63
N GLY A 283 -20.94 -9.41 -20.12
CA GLY A 283 -20.90 -10.87 -19.94
C GLY A 283 -21.72 -11.39 -18.75
N LEU A 284 -22.09 -10.53 -17.79
CA LEU A 284 -22.73 -10.92 -16.52
C LEU A 284 -24.26 -10.84 -16.54
N LEU A 285 -24.86 -10.32 -17.61
CA LEU A 285 -26.30 -10.12 -17.68
C LEU A 285 -27.02 -11.40 -18.17
N PRO A 286 -28.14 -11.78 -17.55
CA PRO A 286 -29.01 -12.86 -17.99
C PRO A 286 -29.40 -12.74 -19.48
N ALA A 287 -29.47 -13.88 -20.18
CA ALA A 287 -29.64 -13.94 -21.63
C ALA A 287 -30.88 -13.18 -22.17
N PHE A 288 -31.94 -13.04 -21.36
CA PHE A 288 -33.15 -12.32 -21.77
C PHE A 288 -32.93 -10.80 -21.95
N ILE A 289 -31.94 -10.21 -21.28
CA ILE A 289 -31.58 -8.78 -21.44
C ILE A 289 -30.77 -8.57 -22.73
N ARG A 290 -29.98 -9.57 -23.13
CA ARG A 290 -29.08 -9.49 -24.30
C ARG A 290 -29.83 -9.43 -25.62
N ASN A 291 -31.01 -10.03 -25.69
CA ASN A 291 -31.81 -10.12 -26.91
C ASN A 291 -32.53 -8.82 -27.29
N SER A 292 -32.66 -7.86 -26.35
CA SER A 292 -33.28 -6.56 -26.61
C SER A 292 -32.38 -5.60 -27.40
N VAL A 293 -31.05 -5.82 -27.40
CA VAL A 293 -30.06 -4.92 -28.03
C VAL A 293 -29.71 -5.33 -29.47
N HIS A 294 -30.35 -6.36 -30.04
CA HIS A 294 -30.07 -6.88 -31.39
C HIS A 294 -31.28 -6.90 -32.32
N SER A 295 -32.23 -5.97 -32.19
CA SER A 295 -33.18 -5.68 -33.26
C SER A 295 -32.50 -4.88 -34.39
N LYS A 296 -31.52 -5.51 -35.04
CA LYS A 296 -31.07 -5.08 -36.38
C LYS A 296 -32.25 -5.29 -37.34
N LYS A 297 -32.89 -4.16 -37.65
CA LYS A 297 -33.65 -3.84 -38.87
C LYS A 297 -33.48 -4.89 -39.99
N LEU A 298 -34.43 -5.82 -40.11
CA LEU A 298 -34.66 -6.54 -41.37
C LEU A 298 -35.40 -5.57 -42.32
N THR A 299 -34.73 -5.23 -43.42
CA THR A 299 -35.36 -4.50 -44.54
C THR A 299 -36.31 -5.46 -45.27
N PRO A 300 -37.46 -4.99 -45.78
CA PRO A 300 -38.51 -5.86 -46.30
C PRO A 300 -38.21 -6.31 -47.72
N GLY A 301 -38.31 -7.62 -47.98
CA GLY A 301 -38.11 -8.20 -49.30
C GLY A 301 -38.56 -9.65 -49.37
N GLY A 302 -39.84 -9.83 -49.72
CA GLY A 302 -40.41 -10.96 -50.46
C GLY A 302 -40.16 -12.39 -49.99
N LEU A 303 -41.22 -13.06 -49.55
CA LEU A 303 -41.62 -14.36 -50.10
C LEU A 303 -43.07 -14.68 -49.75
N LEU A 304 -43.89 -14.56 -50.80
CA LEU A 304 -45.12 -15.24 -51.12
C LEU A 304 -45.51 -16.42 -50.20
N GLY A 305 -46.75 -16.39 -49.70
CA GLY A 305 -47.39 -17.51 -49.01
C GLY A 305 -48.88 -17.23 -48.74
N SER A 306 -49.68 -17.17 -49.80
CA SER A 306 -51.14 -17.11 -49.70
C SER A 306 -51.67 -18.42 -49.13
N HIS A 307 -52.49 -18.36 -48.08
CA HIS A 307 -53.47 -19.43 -47.82
C HIS A 307 -54.82 -18.80 -47.45
N LYS A 308 -55.72 -18.85 -48.44
CA LYS A 308 -57.15 -18.60 -48.27
C LYS A 308 -57.78 -19.83 -47.62
N ASN A 309 -58.42 -19.68 -46.47
CA ASN A 309 -59.43 -20.62 -46.01
C ASN A 309 -60.75 -19.88 -45.83
N THR A 310 -61.59 -20.02 -46.85
CA THR A 310 -63.04 -19.86 -46.79
C THR A 310 -63.65 -20.91 -45.88
N GLY A 311 -64.55 -20.49 -44.99
CA GLY A 311 -65.41 -21.36 -44.20
C GLY A 311 -66.53 -20.53 -43.58
N THR A 312 -67.65 -20.43 -44.30
CA THR A 312 -68.90 -19.78 -43.90
C THR A 312 -69.82 -20.83 -43.25
N VAL A 313 -70.47 -20.41 -42.15
CA VAL A 313 -71.74 -20.86 -41.52
C VAL A 313 -72.05 -22.36 -41.51
#